data_AF-A0A819RHF5-F1
#
_entry.id   AF-A0A819RHF5-F1
#
_cell.length_a   1.000
_cell.length_b   1.000
_cell.length_c   1.000
_cell.angle_alpha   90.00
_cell.angle_beta   90.00
_cell.angle_gamma   90.00
#
_symmetry.space_group_name_H-M   'P 1'
#
loop_
_entity.id
_entity.type
_entity.pdbx_description
1 polymer ?
#
loop_
_entity_poly.entity_id
_entity_poly.type
_entity_poly.pdbx_seq_one_letter_code
_entity_poly.pdbx_strand_id
1 'polypeptide(L)'
;MNFSRKSSCSTHYKHHYVPPYERLLRRNQLWKPQKVKQEQDLQEECRTGKLTPFQQPKNYLCYFIHEQTDILKIDELIDQAKLTKHFSIDTENDALTHKPATLQIEFIHLTLPSIIIIIEVQYLPSITTPLFKKIQQLCTIIFTSNNHIYSWGSASEELGKFNSFNLFRTNIKIQESNIQGEYSGGQAVALQKIIKREFKEYLNKTATLAEWACGIDLALGTYLPLDVVGPERTYRLQEEKKYRSILKEYVINDVFAVTKLSYKLNLIKFLPTNHYEDISKSEDHINLQQELSIDIPSTYEELIVHVTDELEETNVKEISYQQQEDIEPIRPINIEYYESHYNESLYVQHESIELEPDVIELQPNHDMDTQSLPEIMKLHFYHEPGQRYIHQHHDGQSSNQQMTVHVRNEPNQVRNSYRLDPTITTLTKKQIRNQKTNRRHRANRYRFKVIRTVYHLFSITQIKRILKSMNIYSLNVNMIRHELSIGLKDQATVDQVEQLLRDRMFTKQHYHRLYK
;
A
#
# COMPACT_ATOMS: atom_id res chain seq x y z
N MET A 1 -39.55 -4.50 47.65
CA MET A 1 -39.47 -3.61 46.47
C MET A 1 -38.15 -3.89 45.77
N ASN A 2 -38.18 -4.60 44.64
CA ASN A 2 -36.98 -4.99 43.89
C ASN A 2 -36.58 -3.87 42.92
N PHE A 3 -35.54 -3.11 43.27
CA PHE A 3 -34.91 -2.18 42.33
C PHE A 3 -34.10 -2.97 41.31
N SER A 4 -34.74 -3.28 40.18
CA SER A 4 -34.08 -3.74 38.96
C SER A 4 -33.10 -2.66 38.50
N ARG A 5 -31.80 -2.85 38.82
CA ARG A 5 -30.71 -2.08 38.25
C ARG A 5 -30.64 -2.44 36.77
N LYS A 6 -31.33 -1.67 35.93
CA LYS A 6 -31.08 -1.64 34.49
C LYS A 6 -29.63 -1.22 34.32
N SER A 7 -28.78 -2.21 34.04
CA SER A 7 -27.42 -2.01 33.55
C SER A 7 -27.49 -1.09 32.34
N SER A 8 -27.16 0.18 32.58
CA SER A 8 -26.90 1.17 31.54
C SER A 8 -25.56 0.79 30.90
N CYS A 9 -25.54 -0.32 30.17
CA CYS A 9 -24.45 -0.68 29.30
C CYS A 9 -24.28 0.47 28.30
N SER A 10 -23.21 1.23 28.49
CA SER A 10 -22.93 2.48 27.81
C SER A 10 -22.85 2.24 26.29
N THR A 11 -23.92 2.58 25.59
CA THR A 11 -24.01 2.64 24.12
C THR A 11 -23.16 3.77 23.52
N HIS A 12 -22.25 4.36 24.29
CA HIS A 12 -21.47 5.55 23.95
C HIS A 12 -20.10 5.25 23.30
N TYR A 13 -19.67 4.00 23.21
CA TYR A 13 -18.47 3.63 22.44
C TYR A 13 -18.85 3.08 21.06
N LYS A 14 -19.49 3.92 20.24
CA LYS A 14 -19.66 3.68 18.79
C LYS A 14 -18.78 4.62 17.97
N HIS A 15 -17.53 4.84 18.40
CA HIS A 15 -16.52 5.29 17.46
C HIS A 15 -16.29 4.15 16.47
N HIS A 16 -16.72 4.37 15.23
CA HIS A 16 -16.81 3.39 14.16
C HIS A 16 -15.44 2.83 13.76
N TYR A 17 -14.92 1.86 14.51
CA TYR A 17 -13.85 1.01 14.01
C TYR A 17 -14.34 0.32 12.73
N VAL A 18 -13.58 0.50 11.65
CA VAL A 18 -13.81 -0.20 10.38
C VAL A 18 -12.64 -1.15 10.21
N PRO A 19 -12.85 -2.47 10.23
CA PRO A 19 -11.81 -3.45 10.03
C PRO A 19 -10.95 -3.14 8.79
N PRO A 20 -9.62 -3.38 8.83
CA PRO A 20 -8.72 -3.08 7.71
C PRO A 20 -9.14 -3.77 6.41
N TYR A 21 -9.62 -5.01 6.48
CA TYR A 21 -10.13 -5.72 5.31
C TYR A 21 -11.39 -5.03 4.74
N GLU A 22 -12.31 -4.57 5.58
CA GLU A 22 -13.48 -3.83 5.13
C GLU A 22 -13.07 -2.47 4.52
N ARG A 23 -12.08 -1.78 5.09
CA ARG A 23 -11.50 -0.56 4.49
C ARG A 23 -10.94 -0.83 3.09
N LEU A 24 -10.21 -1.92 2.91
CA LEU A 24 -9.73 -2.38 1.61
C LEU A 24 -10.88 -2.61 0.62
N LEU A 25 -11.92 -3.35 1.00
CA LEU A 25 -13.07 -3.61 0.11
C LEU A 25 -13.79 -2.32 -0.29
N ARG A 26 -14.02 -1.40 0.66
CA ARG A 26 -14.61 -0.09 0.39
C ARG A 26 -13.72 0.73 -0.55
N ARG A 27 -12.40 0.73 -0.35
CA ARG A 27 -11.43 1.41 -1.23
C ARG A 27 -11.46 0.84 -2.64
N ASN A 28 -11.42 -0.48 -2.79
CA ASN A 28 -11.53 -1.16 -4.08
C ASN A 28 -12.80 -0.74 -4.84
N GLN A 29 -13.95 -0.75 -4.15
CA GLN A 29 -15.23 -0.37 -4.74
C GLN A 29 -15.26 1.09 -5.20
N LEU A 30 -14.62 1.99 -4.44
CA LEU A 30 -14.55 3.40 -4.76
C LEU A 30 -13.60 3.71 -5.92
N TRP A 31 -12.43 3.06 -5.97
CA TRP A 31 -11.37 3.42 -6.92
C TRP A 31 -11.44 2.64 -8.22
N LYS A 32 -11.84 1.37 -8.18
CA LYS A 32 -11.86 0.47 -9.35
C LYS A 32 -13.12 -0.43 -9.38
N PRO A 33 -14.34 0.14 -9.41
CA PRO A 33 -15.59 -0.63 -9.30
C PRO A 33 -15.76 -1.72 -10.37
N GLN A 34 -15.27 -1.47 -11.60
CA GLN A 34 -15.33 -2.47 -12.67
C GLN A 34 -14.43 -3.69 -12.37
N LYS A 35 -13.23 -3.46 -11.82
CA LYS A 35 -12.33 -4.56 -11.41
C LYS A 35 -12.91 -5.32 -10.21
N VAL A 36 -13.56 -4.64 -9.27
CA VAL A 36 -14.25 -5.31 -8.15
C VAL A 36 -15.36 -6.21 -8.65
N LYS A 37 -16.17 -5.76 -9.62
CA LYS A 37 -17.20 -6.60 -10.21
C LYS A 37 -16.59 -7.83 -10.89
N GLN A 38 -15.53 -7.66 -11.68
CA GLN A 38 -14.83 -8.77 -12.32
C GLN A 38 -14.27 -9.77 -11.29
N GLU A 39 -13.70 -9.27 -10.18
CA GLU A 39 -13.20 -10.10 -9.09
C GLU A 39 -14.33 -10.87 -8.40
N GLN A 40 -15.47 -10.23 -8.14
CA GLN A 40 -16.65 -10.87 -7.57
C GLN A 40 -17.21 -11.95 -8.50
N ASP A 41 -17.27 -11.69 -9.81
CA ASP A 41 -17.72 -12.66 -10.80
C ASP A 41 -16.77 -13.88 -10.83
N LEU A 42 -15.45 -13.67 -10.73
CA LEU A 42 -14.46 -14.74 -10.64
C LEU A 42 -14.53 -15.53 -9.33
N GLN A 43 -14.76 -14.85 -8.21
CA GLN A 43 -14.95 -15.48 -6.91
C GLN A 43 -16.22 -16.33 -6.90
N GLU A 44 -17.29 -15.88 -7.54
CA GLU A 44 -18.53 -16.64 -7.70
C GLU A 44 -18.35 -17.86 -8.62
N GLU A 45 -17.59 -17.72 -9.71
CA GLU A 45 -17.18 -18.87 -10.53
C GLU A 45 -16.38 -19.89 -9.71
N CYS A 46 -15.49 -19.43 -8.82
CA CYS A 46 -14.75 -20.31 -7.91
C CYS A 46 -15.68 -21.00 -6.90
N ARG A 47 -16.62 -20.25 -6.29
CA ARG A 47 -17.58 -20.77 -5.31
C ARG A 47 -18.54 -21.79 -5.91
N THR A 48 -18.90 -21.62 -7.17
CA THR A 48 -19.79 -22.54 -7.91
C THR A 48 -19.04 -23.73 -8.53
N GLY A 49 -17.71 -23.84 -8.31
CA GLY A 49 -16.88 -24.92 -8.81
C GLY A 49 -16.51 -24.83 -10.29
N LYS A 50 -16.80 -23.69 -10.96
CA LYS A 50 -16.37 -23.45 -12.35
C LYS A 50 -14.88 -23.17 -12.46
N LEU A 51 -14.30 -22.59 -11.40
CA LEU A 51 -12.86 -22.43 -11.21
C LEU A 51 -12.47 -23.11 -9.91
N THR A 52 -11.26 -23.65 -9.85
CA THR A 52 -10.64 -24.07 -8.58
C THR A 52 -9.88 -22.89 -7.96
N PRO A 53 -9.76 -22.80 -6.63
CA PRO A 53 -8.81 -21.86 -6.03
C PRO A 53 -7.40 -22.10 -6.57
N PHE A 54 -6.60 -21.04 -6.69
CA PHE A 54 -5.20 -21.16 -7.09
C PHE A 54 -4.45 -22.13 -6.16
N GLN A 55 -3.77 -23.11 -6.74
CA GLN A 55 -3.07 -24.15 -5.98
C GLN A 55 -1.59 -23.81 -5.82
N GLN A 56 -1.19 -23.52 -4.58
CA GLN A 56 0.22 -23.40 -4.18
C GLN A 56 0.90 -24.78 -4.16
N PRO A 57 2.23 -24.84 -4.32
CA PRO A 57 2.99 -26.04 -3.95
C PRO A 57 2.73 -26.44 -2.50
N LYS A 58 2.65 -27.76 -2.24
CA LYS A 58 2.36 -28.28 -0.89
C LYS A 58 3.44 -27.93 0.14
N ASN A 59 4.70 -27.89 -0.31
CA ASN A 59 5.87 -27.72 0.54
C ASN A 59 6.64 -26.49 0.08
N TYR A 60 6.63 -25.44 0.90
CA TYR A 60 7.50 -24.28 0.74
C TYR A 60 7.79 -23.68 2.11
N LEU A 61 8.89 -22.94 2.20
CA LEU A 61 9.27 -22.15 3.35
C LEU A 61 8.99 -20.67 3.06
N CYS A 62 8.55 -19.92 4.06
CA CYS A 62 8.27 -18.48 3.90
C CYS A 62 8.93 -17.70 5.02
N TYR A 63 9.75 -16.72 4.67
CA TYR A 63 10.46 -15.86 5.61
C TYR A 63 10.16 -14.39 5.34
N PHE A 64 10.00 -13.61 6.41
CA PHE A 64 9.88 -12.16 6.33
C PHE A 64 11.24 -11.52 6.63
N ILE A 65 11.58 -10.49 5.87
CA ILE A 65 12.84 -9.75 6.01
C ILE A 65 12.54 -8.29 6.36
N HIS A 66 12.95 -7.89 7.55
CA HIS A 66 12.80 -6.55 8.14
C HIS A 66 13.83 -6.35 9.28
N GLU A 67 13.69 -5.27 10.06
CA GLU A 67 14.64 -4.85 11.10
C GLU A 67 14.78 -5.81 12.29
N GLN A 68 13.84 -6.74 12.47
CA GLN A 68 13.86 -7.73 13.55
C GLN A 68 14.25 -9.13 13.06
N THR A 69 14.58 -9.28 11.77
CA THR A 69 14.99 -10.58 11.23
C THR A 69 16.35 -10.98 11.80
N ASP A 70 16.47 -12.24 12.25
CA ASP A 70 17.73 -12.77 12.74
C ASP A 70 18.80 -12.79 11.64
N ILE A 71 19.99 -12.29 11.96
CA ILE A 71 21.13 -12.26 11.05
C ILE A 71 21.56 -13.66 10.62
N LEU A 72 21.45 -14.67 11.49
CA LEU A 72 21.76 -16.06 11.17
C LEU A 72 20.79 -16.61 10.12
N LYS A 73 19.52 -16.21 10.18
CA LYS A 73 18.53 -16.58 9.17
C LYS A 73 18.86 -15.93 7.82
N ILE A 74 19.35 -14.68 7.80
CA ILE A 74 19.81 -14.05 6.55
C ILE A 74 21.04 -14.77 5.99
N ASP A 75 21.97 -15.22 6.83
CA ASP A 75 23.12 -16.01 6.39
C ASP A 75 22.71 -17.34 5.76
N GLU A 76 21.76 -18.06 6.36
CA GLU A 76 21.17 -19.26 5.76
C GLU A 76 20.53 -18.97 4.39
N LEU A 77 19.75 -17.89 4.28
CA LEU A 77 19.14 -17.48 3.01
C LEU A 77 20.18 -17.07 1.96
N ILE A 78 21.30 -16.47 2.37
CA ILE A 78 22.43 -16.18 1.49
C ILE A 78 23.02 -17.48 0.92
N ASP A 79 23.19 -18.50 1.75
CA ASP A 79 23.71 -19.78 1.30
C ASP A 79 22.74 -20.49 0.36
N GLN A 80 21.43 -20.43 0.65
CA GLN A 80 20.41 -20.92 -0.28
C GLN A 80 20.42 -20.14 -1.61
N ALA A 81 20.55 -18.81 -1.56
CA ALA A 81 20.56 -17.97 -2.76
C ALA A 81 21.76 -18.26 -3.68
N LYS A 82 22.92 -18.66 -3.12
CA LYS A 82 24.09 -19.08 -3.91
C LYS A 82 23.84 -20.38 -4.70
N LEU A 83 23.00 -21.27 -4.18
CA LEU A 83 22.64 -22.55 -4.79
C LEU A 83 21.49 -22.41 -5.80
N THR A 84 20.76 -21.29 -5.77
CA THR A 84 19.62 -21.02 -6.64
C THR A 84 20.02 -20.27 -7.90
N LYS A 85 19.47 -20.67 -9.05
CA LYS A 85 19.67 -20.00 -10.35
C LYS A 85 18.42 -19.35 -10.91
N HIS A 86 17.25 -19.75 -10.45
CA HIS A 86 15.97 -19.34 -10.96
C HIS A 86 15.18 -18.69 -9.82
N PHE A 87 14.71 -17.47 -10.05
CA PHE A 87 13.91 -16.74 -9.07
C PHE A 87 12.67 -16.17 -9.75
N SER A 88 11.50 -16.29 -9.11
CA SER A 88 10.36 -15.46 -9.50
C SER A 88 10.24 -14.29 -8.54
N ILE A 89 9.84 -13.13 -9.07
CA ILE A 89 9.64 -11.94 -8.25
C ILE A 89 8.30 -11.29 -8.54
N ASP A 90 7.81 -10.60 -7.52
CA ASP A 90 6.75 -9.61 -7.65
C ASP A 90 7.03 -8.43 -6.71
N THR A 91 6.33 -7.32 -6.92
CA THR A 91 6.45 -6.17 -6.03
C THR A 91 5.11 -5.50 -5.78
N GLU A 92 4.96 -4.90 -4.60
CA GLU A 92 3.78 -4.11 -4.26
C GLU A 92 4.15 -2.72 -3.77
N ASN A 93 3.39 -1.73 -4.26
CA ASN A 93 3.43 -0.36 -3.79
C ASN A 93 2.24 -0.11 -2.87
N ASP A 94 2.46 0.60 -1.77
CA ASP A 94 1.40 0.99 -0.86
C ASP A 94 0.34 1.85 -1.58
N ALA A 95 -0.92 1.46 -1.49
CA ALA A 95 -1.99 2.09 -2.28
C ALA A 95 -2.27 3.55 -1.90
N LEU A 96 -1.90 3.98 -0.68
CA LEU A 96 -2.16 5.33 -0.20
C LEU A 96 -0.99 6.28 -0.46
N THR A 97 0.23 5.80 -0.20
CA THR A 97 1.45 6.60 -0.30
C THR A 97 2.13 6.47 -1.66
N HIS A 98 1.76 5.46 -2.45
CA HIS A 98 2.39 5.07 -3.71
C HIS A 98 3.90 4.77 -3.57
N LYS A 99 4.36 4.50 -2.35
CA LYS A 99 5.75 4.13 -2.07
C LYS A 99 5.92 2.61 -2.22
N PRO A 100 7.10 2.14 -2.66
CA PRO A 100 7.44 0.72 -2.63
C PRO A 100 7.31 0.18 -1.21
N ALA A 101 6.62 -0.95 -1.03
CA ALA A 101 6.28 -1.46 0.29
C ALA A 101 6.78 -2.88 0.52
N THR A 102 6.61 -3.76 -0.47
CA THR A 102 7.06 -5.15 -0.36
C THR A 102 7.68 -5.65 -1.67
N LEU A 103 8.73 -6.45 -1.54
CA LEU A 103 9.38 -7.18 -2.62
C LEU A 103 9.29 -8.67 -2.30
N GLN A 104 8.62 -9.43 -3.17
CA GLN A 104 8.46 -10.87 -3.05
C GLN A 104 9.47 -11.58 -3.94
N ILE A 105 10.12 -12.61 -3.41
CA ILE A 105 11.07 -13.42 -4.17
C ILE A 105 10.87 -14.89 -3.82
N GLU A 106 10.62 -15.72 -4.83
CA GLU A 106 10.68 -17.18 -4.72
C GLU A 106 12.04 -17.68 -5.20
N PHE A 107 12.64 -18.58 -4.43
CA PHE A 107 13.82 -19.34 -4.78
C PHE A 107 13.31 -20.64 -5.40
N ILE A 108 13.50 -20.78 -6.71
CA ILE A 108 12.96 -21.91 -7.44
C ILE A 108 14.01 -23.03 -7.43
N HIS A 109 13.76 -24.04 -6.62
CA HIS A 109 14.56 -25.25 -6.55
C HIS A 109 13.86 -26.40 -7.30
N LEU A 110 14.64 -27.24 -8.01
CA LEU A 110 14.09 -28.39 -8.73
C LEU A 110 13.80 -29.59 -7.82
N THR A 111 14.61 -29.77 -6.77
CA THR A 111 14.59 -30.95 -5.89
C THR A 111 14.29 -30.63 -4.43
N LEU A 112 14.29 -29.35 -4.06
CA LEU A 112 14.03 -28.87 -2.70
C LEU A 112 12.71 -28.08 -2.67
N PRO A 113 12.07 -27.95 -1.49
CA PRO A 113 10.96 -27.02 -1.32
C PRO A 113 11.33 -25.61 -1.78
N SER A 114 10.41 -24.91 -2.43
CA SER A 114 10.61 -23.49 -2.76
C SER A 114 10.78 -22.68 -1.47
N ILE A 115 11.63 -21.65 -1.51
CA ILE A 115 11.77 -20.69 -0.42
C ILE A 115 11.21 -19.36 -0.88
N ILE A 116 10.25 -18.80 -0.16
CA ILE A 116 9.74 -17.46 -0.40
C ILE A 116 10.32 -16.53 0.65
N ILE A 117 10.88 -15.42 0.20
CA ILE A 117 11.20 -14.29 1.06
C ILE A 117 10.31 -13.10 0.71
N ILE A 118 9.81 -12.43 1.74
CA ILE A 118 9.01 -11.21 1.63
C ILE A 118 9.81 -10.10 2.33
N ILE A 119 10.36 -9.19 1.55
CA ILE A 119 11.13 -8.05 2.08
C ILE A 119 10.18 -6.88 2.30
N GLU A 120 10.00 -6.48 3.56
CA GLU A 120 9.12 -5.37 3.94
C GLU A 120 9.92 -4.07 3.99
N VAL A 121 10.06 -3.40 2.84
CA VAL A 121 11.10 -2.37 2.65
C VAL A 121 10.93 -1.12 3.52
N GLN A 122 9.70 -0.87 4.00
CA GLN A 122 9.41 0.23 4.93
C GLN A 122 9.88 -0.05 6.37
N TYR A 123 10.25 -1.30 6.67
CA TYR A 123 10.70 -1.76 7.98
C TYR A 123 12.13 -2.33 7.92
N LEU A 124 12.93 -1.91 6.93
CA LEU A 124 14.34 -2.31 6.86
C LEU A 124 15.16 -1.65 7.98
N PRO A 125 16.18 -2.34 8.50
CA PRO A 125 17.09 -1.74 9.46
C PRO A 125 17.91 -0.62 8.82
N SER A 126 18.51 0.25 9.64
CA SER A 126 19.37 1.34 9.14
C SER A 126 20.51 0.80 8.25
N ILE A 127 20.85 1.55 7.20
CA ILE A 127 21.85 1.19 6.17
C ILE A 127 23.26 0.93 6.73
N THR A 128 23.53 1.38 7.94
CA THR A 128 24.80 1.21 8.66
C THR A 128 24.85 -0.08 9.48
N THR A 129 23.72 -0.75 9.70
CA THR A 129 23.64 -1.94 10.55
C THR A 129 24.23 -3.18 9.85
N PRO A 130 24.82 -4.12 10.60
CA PRO A 130 25.28 -5.40 10.05
C PRO A 130 24.16 -6.18 9.34
N LEU A 131 22.96 -6.18 9.92
CA LEU A 131 21.78 -6.84 9.34
C LEU A 131 21.43 -6.25 7.97
N PHE A 132 21.41 -4.92 7.81
CA PHE A 132 21.18 -4.32 6.49
C PHE A 132 22.24 -4.73 5.48
N LYS A 133 23.52 -4.77 5.86
CA LYS A 133 24.59 -5.22 4.96
C LYS A 133 24.40 -6.65 4.49
N LYS A 134 23.90 -7.54 5.36
CA LYS A 134 23.55 -8.92 5.01
C LYS A 134 22.33 -8.99 4.08
N ILE A 135 21.29 -8.20 4.33
CA ILE A 135 20.13 -8.10 3.42
C ILE A 135 20.56 -7.59 2.04
N GLN A 136 21.44 -6.58 1.99
CA GLN A 136 22.03 -6.05 0.77
C GLN A 136 22.88 -7.12 0.05
N GLN A 137 23.67 -7.90 0.79
CA GLN A 137 24.44 -9.02 0.25
C GLN A 137 23.52 -10.09 -0.36
N LEU A 138 22.45 -10.47 0.33
CA LEU A 138 21.44 -11.40 -0.16
C LEU A 138 20.84 -10.92 -1.49
N CYS A 139 20.36 -9.67 -1.54
CA CYS A 139 19.81 -9.08 -2.76
C CYS A 139 20.86 -9.02 -3.88
N THR A 140 22.11 -8.69 -3.57
CA THR A 140 23.21 -8.67 -4.55
C THR A 140 23.45 -10.04 -5.16
N ILE A 141 23.35 -11.12 -4.38
CA ILE A 141 23.51 -12.50 -4.87
C ILE A 141 22.32 -12.91 -5.74
N ILE A 142 21.09 -12.59 -5.32
CA ILE A 142 19.87 -12.91 -6.08
C ILE A 142 19.89 -12.19 -7.44
N PHE A 143 20.14 -10.89 -7.45
CA PHE A 143 20.06 -10.04 -8.64
C PHE A 143 21.40 -9.92 -9.37
N THR A 144 22.08 -11.05 -9.62
CA THR A 144 23.26 -11.11 -10.50
C THR A 144 22.88 -11.47 -11.93
N SER A 145 23.73 -11.14 -12.91
CA SER A 145 23.54 -11.54 -14.31
C SER A 145 23.61 -13.05 -14.56
N ASN A 146 24.09 -13.82 -13.59
CA ASN A 146 24.19 -15.28 -13.67
C ASN A 146 22.90 -15.99 -13.24
N ASN A 147 21.94 -15.25 -12.68
CA ASN A 147 20.66 -15.75 -12.24
C ASN A 147 19.57 -15.28 -13.20
N HIS A 148 18.54 -16.11 -13.33
CA HIS A 148 17.40 -15.83 -14.18
C HIS A 148 16.21 -15.38 -13.33
N ILE A 149 15.67 -14.21 -13.64
CA ILE A 149 14.55 -13.59 -12.92
C ILE A 149 13.28 -13.69 -13.77
N TYR A 150 12.23 -14.29 -13.21
CA TYR A 150 10.91 -14.38 -13.82
C TYR A 150 9.97 -13.38 -13.15
N SER A 151 9.27 -12.59 -13.93
CA SER A 151 8.31 -11.61 -13.43
C SER A 151 7.12 -11.53 -14.37
N TRP A 152 5.96 -11.11 -13.86
CA TRP A 152 4.80 -10.89 -14.73
C TRP A 152 5.06 -9.74 -15.72
N GLY A 153 5.59 -8.60 -15.27
CA GLY A 153 6.02 -7.49 -16.13
C GLY A 153 7.55 -7.41 -16.30
N SER A 154 8.10 -6.25 -16.64
CA SER A 154 9.57 -6.04 -16.62
C SER A 154 10.06 -5.95 -15.18
N ALA A 155 10.91 -6.91 -14.77
CA ALA A 155 11.52 -6.92 -13.45
C ALA A 155 12.38 -5.67 -13.24
N SER A 156 13.12 -5.25 -14.26
CA SER A 156 13.99 -4.06 -14.20
C SER A 156 13.21 -2.77 -13.90
N GLU A 157 12.03 -2.60 -14.51
CA GLU A 157 11.16 -1.44 -14.23
C GLU A 157 10.56 -1.50 -12.82
N GLU A 158 10.08 -2.67 -12.38
CA GLU A 158 9.51 -2.87 -11.05
C GLU A 158 10.57 -2.65 -9.95
N LEU A 159 11.75 -3.26 -10.10
CA LEU A 159 12.88 -3.10 -9.17
C LEU A 159 13.45 -1.67 -9.17
N GLY A 160 13.36 -0.95 -10.28
CA GLY A 160 13.80 0.44 -10.37
C GLY A 160 13.13 1.36 -9.34
N LYS A 161 11.89 1.03 -8.92
CA LYS A 161 11.14 1.74 -7.88
C LYS A 161 11.80 1.62 -6.50
N PHE A 162 12.59 0.57 -6.26
CA PHE A 162 13.23 0.26 -4.98
C PHE A 162 14.68 0.77 -4.88
N ASN A 163 15.20 1.46 -5.89
CA ASN A 163 16.57 2.00 -5.89
C ASN A 163 16.89 2.88 -4.66
N SER A 164 15.89 3.60 -4.12
CA SER A 164 16.07 4.45 -2.93
C SER A 164 16.41 3.68 -1.65
N PHE A 165 16.15 2.38 -1.60
CA PHE A 165 16.41 1.54 -0.43
C PHE A 165 17.83 0.97 -0.40
N ASN A 166 18.66 1.20 -1.42
CA ASN A 166 20.03 0.69 -1.50
C ASN A 166 20.16 -0.84 -1.36
N LEU A 167 19.12 -1.61 -1.69
CA LEU A 167 19.16 -3.08 -1.63
C LEU A 167 20.07 -3.68 -2.71
N PHE A 168 20.23 -2.97 -3.83
CA PHE A 168 21.04 -3.37 -4.98
C PHE A 168 21.60 -2.14 -5.70
N ARG A 169 22.55 -2.35 -6.62
CA ARG A 169 23.17 -1.27 -7.40
C ARG A 169 22.17 -0.67 -8.38
N THR A 170 22.22 0.64 -8.59
CA THR A 170 21.51 1.31 -9.69
C THR A 170 21.99 0.72 -11.02
N ASN A 171 21.07 0.29 -11.88
CA ASN A 171 21.33 -0.42 -13.15
C ASN A 171 21.77 -1.88 -12.96
N ILE A 172 20.97 -2.66 -12.23
CA ILE A 172 21.18 -4.10 -12.17
C ILE A 172 21.06 -4.68 -13.58
N LYS A 173 22.08 -5.44 -13.99
CA LYS A 173 22.03 -6.26 -15.20
C LYS A 173 21.50 -7.63 -14.83
N ILE A 174 20.18 -7.78 -14.82
CA ILE A 174 19.52 -9.08 -14.61
C ILE A 174 19.22 -9.75 -15.94
N GLN A 175 19.34 -11.08 -15.97
CA GLN A 175 18.74 -11.87 -17.04
C GLN A 175 17.25 -12.05 -16.66
N GLU A 176 16.37 -11.27 -17.29
CA GLU A 176 14.92 -11.33 -17.00
C GLU A 176 14.12 -12.03 -18.10
N SER A 177 13.07 -12.74 -17.69
CA SER A 177 11.97 -13.19 -18.54
C SER A 177 10.68 -12.49 -18.12
N ASN A 178 10.18 -11.63 -19.01
CA ASN A 178 8.88 -10.97 -18.85
C ASN A 178 7.77 -11.92 -19.33
N ILE A 179 7.13 -12.60 -18.38
CA ILE A 179 6.13 -13.65 -18.66
C ILE A 179 4.89 -13.09 -19.36
N GLN A 180 4.49 -11.84 -19.10
CA GLN A 180 3.40 -11.22 -19.84
C GLN A 180 3.76 -11.08 -21.32
N GLY A 181 4.98 -10.66 -21.65
CA GLY A 181 5.47 -10.52 -23.02
C GLY A 181 5.35 -11.81 -23.81
N GLU A 182 5.79 -12.92 -23.21
CA GLU A 182 5.74 -14.27 -23.79
C GLU A 182 4.31 -14.74 -24.10
N TYR A 183 3.33 -14.39 -23.26
CA TYR A 183 1.94 -14.82 -23.45
C TYR A 183 1.09 -13.94 -24.37
N SER A 184 1.49 -12.68 -24.56
CA SER A 184 0.62 -11.64 -25.12
C SER A 184 1.16 -10.97 -26.37
N GLY A 185 2.38 -11.32 -26.81
CA GLY A 185 3.05 -10.62 -27.90
C GLY A 185 3.20 -9.12 -27.62
N GLY A 186 3.38 -8.74 -26.35
CA GLY A 186 3.51 -7.35 -25.90
C GLY A 186 2.20 -6.65 -25.53
N GLN A 187 1.03 -7.30 -25.61
CA GLN A 187 -0.22 -6.70 -25.11
C GLN A 187 -0.34 -6.78 -23.59
N ALA A 188 -0.71 -5.67 -22.94
CA ALA A 188 -0.93 -5.67 -21.50
C ALA A 188 -2.13 -6.58 -21.11
N VAL A 189 -1.84 -7.72 -20.49
CA VAL A 189 -2.83 -8.68 -19.97
C VAL A 189 -2.66 -8.86 -18.47
N ALA A 190 -3.75 -9.03 -17.73
CA ALA A 190 -3.68 -9.29 -16.29
C ALA A 190 -3.30 -10.75 -15.98
N LEU A 191 -2.45 -10.98 -14.97
CA LEU A 191 -2.01 -12.31 -14.53
C LEU A 191 -3.19 -13.25 -14.28
N GLN A 192 -4.20 -12.81 -13.52
CA GLN A 192 -5.41 -13.60 -13.23
C GLN A 192 -6.15 -14.05 -14.50
N LYS A 193 -6.14 -13.26 -15.58
CA LYS A 193 -6.77 -13.66 -16.85
C LYS A 193 -6.04 -14.84 -17.49
N ILE A 194 -4.71 -14.87 -17.42
CA ILE A 194 -3.92 -15.98 -17.95
C ILE A 194 -4.03 -17.20 -17.04
N ILE A 195 -3.96 -17.04 -15.70
CA ILE A 195 -4.16 -18.16 -14.76
C ILE A 195 -5.51 -18.84 -14.97
N LYS A 196 -6.59 -18.06 -15.08
CA LYS A 196 -7.92 -18.60 -15.43
C LYS A 196 -7.93 -19.32 -16.78
N ARG A 197 -7.26 -18.77 -17.81
CA ARG A 197 -7.25 -19.35 -19.15
C ARG A 197 -6.50 -20.69 -19.19
N GLU A 198 -5.29 -20.71 -18.65
CA GLU A 198 -4.34 -21.84 -18.74
C GLU A 198 -4.65 -22.96 -17.75
N PHE A 199 -5.05 -22.61 -16.51
CA PHE A 199 -5.19 -23.57 -15.41
C PHE A 199 -6.62 -23.73 -14.90
N LYS A 200 -7.57 -22.92 -15.38
CA LYS A 200 -8.95 -22.87 -14.83
C LYS A 200 -8.96 -22.58 -13.31
N GLU A 201 -7.99 -21.80 -12.86
CA GLU A 201 -7.83 -21.42 -11.46
C GLU A 201 -8.23 -19.96 -11.20
N TYR A 202 -8.60 -19.69 -9.96
CA TYR A 202 -8.87 -18.36 -9.42
C TYR A 202 -7.72 -17.91 -8.52
N LEU A 203 -6.91 -16.97 -9.01
CA LEU A 203 -5.91 -16.23 -8.24
C LEU A 203 -6.60 -14.99 -7.64
N ASN A 204 -6.73 -14.98 -6.31
CA ASN A 204 -7.39 -13.91 -5.57
C ASN A 204 -6.60 -12.61 -5.65
N LYS A 205 -7.16 -11.61 -6.34
CA LYS A 205 -6.58 -10.28 -6.52
C LYS A 205 -7.22 -9.20 -5.66
N THR A 206 -8.00 -9.57 -4.64
CA THR A 206 -8.71 -8.63 -3.76
C THR A 206 -7.78 -7.64 -3.05
N ALA A 207 -6.54 -8.02 -2.72
CA ALA A 207 -5.59 -7.16 -2.00
C ALA A 207 -4.75 -6.21 -2.87
N THR A 208 -5.03 -6.10 -4.18
CA THR A 208 -4.25 -5.26 -5.12
C THR A 208 -4.14 -3.77 -4.71
N LEU A 209 -5.11 -3.25 -3.96
CA LEU A 209 -5.04 -1.87 -3.42
C LEU A 209 -4.91 -1.90 -1.89
N ALA A 210 -4.12 -2.79 -1.31
CA ALA A 210 -3.88 -2.86 0.14
C ALA A 210 -3.00 -1.72 0.67
N GLU A 211 -3.02 -1.54 1.99
CA GLU A 211 -2.03 -0.72 2.72
C GLU A 211 -0.80 -1.58 2.96
N TRP A 212 -0.02 -1.82 1.92
CA TRP A 212 1.14 -2.72 1.97
C TRP A 212 2.23 -2.24 2.93
N ALA A 213 2.28 -0.95 3.26
CA ALA A 213 3.20 -0.40 4.25
C ALA A 213 2.76 -0.68 5.71
N CYS A 214 1.68 -1.43 5.96
CA CYS A 214 1.24 -1.74 7.32
C CYS A 214 2.17 -2.73 8.05
N GLY A 215 3.04 -3.40 7.31
CA GLY A 215 3.81 -4.55 7.71
C GLY A 215 2.97 -5.82 7.63
N ILE A 216 3.47 -6.89 7.03
CA ILE A 216 2.71 -8.14 6.87
C ILE A 216 3.04 -9.08 8.03
N ASP A 217 4.30 -9.17 8.43
CA ASP A 217 4.73 -9.96 9.56
C ASP A 217 4.06 -9.46 10.85
N LEU A 218 3.60 -10.42 11.66
CA LEU A 218 3.09 -10.17 12.99
C LEU A 218 4.25 -9.88 13.97
N ALA A 219 5.46 -10.33 13.70
CA ALA A 219 6.61 -10.05 14.57
C ALA A 219 6.84 -8.53 14.78
N LEU A 220 6.58 -7.72 13.74
CA LEU A 220 6.72 -6.26 13.78
C LEU A 220 5.82 -5.58 14.82
N GLY A 221 4.74 -6.22 15.30
CA GLY A 221 3.85 -5.63 16.30
C GLY A 221 3.04 -4.42 15.81
N THR A 222 3.13 -4.05 14.53
CA THR A 222 2.49 -2.85 13.95
C THR A 222 0.96 -2.95 13.87
N TYR A 223 0.40 -4.12 14.17
CA TYR A 223 -1.05 -4.37 14.24
C TYR A 223 -1.65 -4.17 15.63
N LEU A 224 -0.82 -3.94 16.65
CA LEU A 224 -1.29 -3.80 18.03
C LEU A 224 -2.06 -2.47 18.20
N PRO A 225 -3.34 -2.50 18.58
CA PRO A 225 -4.07 -1.27 18.88
C PRO A 225 -3.53 -0.67 20.21
N LEU A 226 -2.90 0.50 20.12
CA LEU A 226 -2.26 1.16 21.27
C LEU A 226 -3.28 1.76 22.27
N ASP A 227 -4.41 2.26 21.77
CA ASP A 227 -5.36 3.07 22.57
C ASP A 227 -6.70 2.36 22.86
N VAL A 228 -6.72 1.02 22.77
CA VAL A 228 -7.97 0.23 22.93
C VAL A 228 -7.75 -0.86 23.96
N VAL A 229 -8.65 -0.95 24.93
CA VAL A 229 -8.61 -1.95 26.00
C VAL A 229 -9.87 -2.82 25.99
N GLY A 230 -9.83 -3.95 26.69
CA GLY A 230 -10.97 -4.84 26.85
C GLY A 230 -11.37 -5.60 25.58
N PRO A 231 -12.64 -6.03 25.46
CA PRO A 231 -13.11 -6.88 24.36
C PRO A 231 -12.92 -6.29 22.96
N GLU A 232 -12.99 -4.96 22.83
CA GLU A 232 -12.76 -4.28 21.57
C GLU A 232 -11.32 -4.48 21.07
N ARG A 233 -10.34 -4.49 21.97
CA ARG A 233 -8.93 -4.74 21.65
C ARG A 233 -8.76 -6.11 20.99
N THR A 234 -9.36 -7.14 21.60
CA THR A 234 -9.32 -8.52 21.11
C THR A 234 -9.94 -8.63 19.72
N TYR A 235 -11.10 -8.01 19.50
CA TYR A 235 -11.76 -7.99 18.20
C TYR A 235 -10.90 -7.31 17.12
N ARG A 236 -10.36 -6.11 17.41
CA ARG A 236 -9.48 -5.40 16.47
C ARG A 236 -8.23 -6.22 16.12
N LEU A 237 -7.64 -6.88 17.11
CA LEU A 237 -6.48 -7.76 16.94
C LEU A 237 -6.77 -8.93 15.99
N GLN A 238 -7.94 -9.58 16.14
CA GLN A 238 -8.37 -10.69 15.28
C GLN A 238 -8.56 -10.22 13.83
N GLU A 239 -9.21 -9.07 13.63
CA GLU A 239 -9.43 -8.50 12.29
C GLU A 239 -8.12 -8.10 11.60
N GLU A 240 -7.17 -7.53 12.33
CA GLU A 240 -5.83 -7.20 11.81
C GLU A 240 -5.03 -8.46 11.44
N LYS A 241 -5.02 -9.50 12.30
CA LYS A 241 -4.37 -10.78 11.99
C LYS A 241 -4.96 -11.43 10.74
N LYS A 242 -6.29 -11.43 10.61
CA LYS A 242 -6.99 -11.93 9.43
C LYS A 242 -6.60 -11.15 8.18
N TYR A 243 -6.55 -9.83 8.26
CA TYR A 243 -6.14 -8.98 7.14
C TYR A 243 -4.71 -9.28 6.68
N ARG A 244 -3.76 -9.38 7.61
CA ARG A 244 -2.36 -9.73 7.28
C ARG A 244 -2.20 -11.13 6.70
N SER A 245 -3.01 -12.09 7.16
CA SER A 245 -3.06 -13.42 6.54
C SER A 245 -3.47 -13.35 5.07
N ILE A 246 -4.45 -12.51 4.73
CA ILE A 246 -4.88 -12.30 3.34
C ILE A 246 -3.77 -11.63 2.51
N LEU A 247 -3.07 -10.65 3.09
CA LEU A 247 -1.93 -10.01 2.43
C LEU A 247 -0.80 -11.00 2.16
N LYS A 248 -0.45 -11.82 3.16
CA LYS A 248 0.56 -12.88 3.04
C LYS A 248 0.20 -13.88 1.94
N GLU A 249 -1.04 -14.35 1.91
CA GLU A 249 -1.49 -15.30 0.90
C GLU A 249 -1.45 -14.71 -0.52
N TYR A 250 -1.86 -13.44 -0.66
CA TYR A 250 -1.80 -12.73 -1.93
C TYR A 250 -0.38 -12.69 -2.49
N VAL A 251 0.58 -12.21 -1.70
CA VAL A 251 1.96 -12.00 -2.16
C VAL A 251 2.68 -13.31 -2.48
N ILE A 252 2.35 -14.39 -1.75
CA ILE A 252 2.85 -15.75 -2.04
C ILE A 252 2.27 -16.29 -3.34
N ASN A 253 0.95 -16.13 -3.54
CA ASN A 253 0.29 -16.66 -4.72
C ASN A 253 0.79 -16.01 -6.01
N ASP A 254 1.17 -14.74 -5.97
CA ASP A 254 1.60 -14.01 -7.15
C ASP A 254 2.94 -14.49 -7.70
N VAL A 255 3.94 -14.70 -6.83
CA VAL A 255 5.22 -15.29 -7.25
C VAL A 255 5.06 -16.72 -7.74
N PHE A 256 4.23 -17.53 -7.05
CA PHE A 256 3.95 -18.90 -7.51
C PHE A 256 3.19 -18.93 -8.83
N ALA A 257 2.28 -17.98 -9.08
CA ALA A 257 1.57 -17.89 -10.34
C ALA A 257 2.53 -17.59 -11.51
N VAL A 258 3.51 -16.72 -11.29
CA VAL A 258 4.59 -16.45 -12.26
C VAL A 258 5.44 -17.71 -12.50
N THR A 259 5.85 -18.41 -11.45
CA THR A 259 6.62 -19.66 -11.56
C THR A 259 5.84 -20.75 -12.31
N LYS A 260 4.56 -20.94 -11.98
CA LYS A 260 3.69 -21.93 -12.62
C LYS A 260 3.53 -21.66 -14.13
N LEU A 261 3.40 -20.40 -14.52
CA LEU A 261 3.38 -19.99 -15.93
C LEU A 261 4.74 -20.18 -16.61
N SER A 262 5.84 -19.91 -15.90
CA SER A 262 7.20 -20.09 -16.41
C SER A 262 7.51 -21.57 -16.72
N TYR A 263 7.03 -22.50 -15.88
CA TYR A 263 7.05 -23.93 -16.18
C TYR A 263 6.19 -24.28 -17.38
N LYS A 264 4.97 -23.73 -17.49
CA LYS A 264 4.07 -23.97 -18.62
C LYS A 264 4.66 -23.54 -19.97
N LEU A 265 5.47 -22.47 -19.97
CA LEU A 265 6.19 -21.97 -21.14
C LEU A 265 7.51 -22.69 -21.40
N ASN A 266 7.89 -23.68 -20.60
CA ASN A 266 9.19 -24.37 -20.66
C ASN A 266 10.41 -23.42 -20.51
N LEU A 267 10.24 -22.28 -19.84
CA LEU A 267 11.33 -21.34 -19.56
C LEU A 267 12.21 -21.81 -18.41
N ILE A 268 11.60 -22.57 -17.48
CA ILE A 268 12.32 -23.33 -16.45
C ILE A 268 12.36 -24.76 -16.95
N LYS A 269 13.50 -25.17 -17.50
CA LYS A 269 13.70 -26.55 -17.93
C LYS A 269 13.88 -27.42 -16.71
N PHE A 270 12.95 -28.34 -16.47
CA PHE A 270 13.33 -29.55 -15.75
C PHE A 270 14.41 -30.21 -16.60
N LEU A 271 15.63 -30.30 -16.09
CA LEU A 271 16.47 -31.42 -16.48
C LEU A 271 15.76 -32.62 -15.86
N PRO A 272 15.10 -33.50 -16.64
CA PRO A 272 14.78 -34.80 -16.10
C PRO A 272 16.13 -35.37 -15.65
N THR A 273 16.34 -35.44 -14.35
CA THR A 273 17.42 -36.25 -13.80
C THR A 273 17.02 -37.68 -14.14
N ASN A 274 17.41 -38.13 -15.34
CA ASN A 274 17.48 -39.52 -15.69
C ASN A 274 18.29 -40.19 -14.56
N HIS A 275 17.71 -41.18 -13.90
CA HIS A 275 18.19 -41.89 -12.71
C HIS A 275 17.84 -41.28 -11.35
N TYR A 276 16.58 -41.41 -10.96
CA TYR A 276 16.27 -42.20 -9.78
C TYR A 276 15.20 -43.22 -10.20
N GLU A 277 15.65 -44.32 -10.81
CA GLU A 277 14.84 -45.54 -10.80
C GLU A 277 14.66 -45.93 -9.34
N ASP A 278 13.46 -45.67 -8.83
CA ASP A 278 12.71 -46.63 -8.03
C ASP A 278 13.51 -47.36 -6.93
N ILE A 279 14.06 -46.60 -5.96
CA ILE A 279 14.49 -47.15 -4.66
C ILE A 279 13.26 -47.42 -3.76
N SER A 280 12.04 -47.40 -4.31
CA SER A 280 10.82 -47.76 -3.55
C SER A 280 10.64 -49.27 -3.33
N LYS A 281 11.63 -50.11 -3.68
CA LYS A 281 11.58 -51.57 -3.52
C LYS A 281 12.58 -52.20 -2.54
N SER A 282 13.30 -51.41 -1.73
CA SER A 282 13.97 -51.96 -0.54
C SER A 282 13.30 -51.41 0.71
N GLU A 283 12.27 -52.13 1.16
CA GLU A 283 11.78 -52.10 2.54
C GLU A 283 12.90 -52.60 3.46
N ASP A 284 13.85 -51.73 3.79
CA ASP A 284 14.66 -51.86 5.00
C ASP A 284 14.60 -50.52 5.71
N HIS A 285 13.68 -50.47 6.68
CA HIS A 285 13.46 -49.35 7.58
C HIS A 285 14.73 -48.98 8.35
N ILE A 286 15.43 -47.93 7.93
CA ILE A 286 16.24 -47.12 8.85
C ILE A 286 15.38 -45.95 9.30
N ASN A 287 14.85 -46.11 10.50
CA ASN A 287 14.06 -45.15 11.24
C ASN A 287 14.97 -43.97 11.64
N LEU A 288 14.95 -42.89 10.85
CA LEU A 288 15.63 -41.63 11.14
C LEU A 288 14.61 -40.47 11.08
N GLN A 289 13.46 -40.69 11.71
CA GLN A 289 12.69 -39.62 12.34
C GLN A 289 12.98 -39.69 13.84
N GLN A 290 14.14 -39.17 14.22
CA GLN A 290 14.47 -38.95 15.61
C GLN A 290 13.76 -37.67 16.06
N GLU A 291 12.92 -37.84 17.07
CA GLU A 291 12.12 -36.85 17.75
C GLU A 291 12.95 -35.63 18.18
N LEU A 292 12.56 -34.44 17.72
CA LEU A 292 12.81 -33.18 18.40
C LEU A 292 11.46 -32.72 18.98
N SER A 293 10.97 -33.48 19.95
CA SER A 293 9.98 -33.05 20.94
C SER A 293 10.69 -32.08 21.89
N ILE A 294 10.65 -30.79 21.57
CA ILE A 294 10.93 -29.74 22.54
C ILE A 294 9.65 -29.56 23.35
N ASP A 295 9.68 -29.98 24.62
CA ASP A 295 8.67 -29.62 25.61
C ASP A 295 8.64 -28.10 25.75
N ILE A 296 7.59 -27.47 25.22
CA ILE A 296 7.25 -26.08 25.49
C ILE A 296 6.42 -26.07 26.79
N PRO A 297 6.87 -25.43 27.88
CA PRO A 297 6.06 -25.32 29.08
C PRO A 297 4.79 -24.50 28.77
N SER A 298 3.63 -25.14 28.84
CA SER A 298 2.32 -24.50 28.73
C SER A 298 2.01 -23.75 30.03
N THR A 299 2.60 -22.57 30.23
CA THR A 299 2.25 -21.70 31.36
C THR A 299 2.33 -20.23 30.94
N TYR A 300 1.35 -19.75 30.17
CA TYR A 300 1.08 -18.29 30.09
C TYR A 300 -0.39 -17.93 29.77
N GLU A 301 -1.35 -18.82 30.05
CA GLU A 301 -2.79 -18.50 29.89
C GLU A 301 -3.66 -18.67 31.15
N GLU A 302 -3.10 -19.02 32.31
CA GLU A 302 -3.85 -19.02 33.58
C GLU A 302 -3.27 -18.01 34.58
N LEU A 303 -3.52 -16.72 34.35
CA LEU A 303 -3.29 -15.70 35.38
C LEU A 303 -4.26 -14.51 35.30
N ILE A 304 -5.39 -14.68 34.62
CA ILE A 304 -6.48 -13.71 34.65
C ILE A 304 -7.80 -14.48 34.69
N VAL A 305 -8.21 -14.90 35.89
CA VAL A 305 -9.61 -14.99 36.40
C VAL A 305 -9.53 -15.80 37.71
N HIS A 306 -9.60 -15.09 38.84
CA HIS A 306 -10.18 -15.48 40.14
C HIS A 306 -9.49 -14.74 41.28
N VAL A 307 -9.89 -13.48 41.50
CA VAL A 307 -9.83 -12.88 42.83
C VAL A 307 -11.14 -12.12 43.03
N THR A 308 -12.16 -12.83 43.50
CA THR A 308 -13.20 -12.27 44.37
C THR A 308 -13.62 -13.35 45.35
N ASP A 309 -13.59 -12.93 46.62
CA ASP A 309 -14.31 -13.45 47.77
C ASP A 309 -13.70 -14.61 48.59
N GLU A 310 -13.49 -14.25 49.86
CA GLU A 310 -13.61 -15.01 51.11
C GLU A 310 -12.35 -15.40 51.90
N LEU A 311 -12.19 -14.64 53.01
CA LEU A 311 -11.84 -15.06 54.39
C LEU A 311 -10.37 -15.48 54.62
N GLU A 312 -9.69 -15.19 55.72
CA GLU A 312 -10.05 -14.67 57.02
C GLU A 312 -8.75 -14.20 57.73
N GLU A 313 -8.93 -13.53 58.86
CA GLU A 313 -7.96 -12.94 59.78
C GLU A 313 -6.68 -13.75 60.02
N THR A 314 -5.51 -13.09 60.04
CA THR A 314 -4.45 -13.36 61.02
C THR A 314 -3.43 -12.23 61.12
N ASN A 315 -3.44 -11.61 62.31
CA ASN A 315 -2.33 -11.00 63.05
C ASN A 315 -1.09 -10.50 62.28
N VAL A 316 -1.04 -9.17 62.10
CA VAL A 316 0.18 -8.42 61.82
C VAL A 316 1.04 -8.38 63.09
N LYS A 317 2.17 -9.09 63.08
CA LYS A 317 3.33 -8.76 63.92
C LYS A 317 4.40 -8.14 63.03
N GLU A 318 4.76 -6.91 63.40
CA GLU A 318 5.92 -6.18 62.92
C GLU A 318 7.19 -7.03 62.98
N ILE A 319 7.88 -7.15 61.86
CA ILE A 319 9.33 -7.38 61.84
C ILE A 319 9.90 -6.40 60.82
N SER A 320 10.56 -5.37 61.35
CA SER A 320 11.43 -4.47 60.59
C SER A 320 12.63 -5.23 60.04
N TYR A 321 12.92 -5.06 58.75
CA TYR A 321 14.28 -5.21 58.24
C TYR A 321 14.69 -3.92 57.55
N GLN A 322 15.59 -3.19 58.22
CA GLN A 322 16.47 -2.22 57.60
C GLN A 322 17.51 -2.98 56.78
N GLN A 323 17.57 -2.74 55.48
CA GLN A 323 18.81 -2.79 54.73
C GLN A 323 18.86 -1.56 53.83
N GLN A 324 19.78 -0.68 54.21
CA GLN A 324 20.10 0.59 53.60
C GLN A 324 21.31 0.29 52.71
N GLU A 325 21.09 0.20 51.39
CA GLU A 325 22.19 0.19 50.43
C GLU A 325 22.32 1.60 49.85
N ASP A 326 23.49 2.18 50.07
CA ASP A 326 23.93 3.47 49.57
C ASP A 326 24.04 3.42 48.04
N ILE A 327 23.16 4.15 47.35
CA ILE A 327 23.32 4.47 45.93
C ILE A 327 23.76 5.93 45.84
N GLU A 328 25.03 6.15 45.50
CA GLU A 328 25.55 7.47 45.17
C GLU A 328 24.86 8.03 43.90
N PRO A 329 24.51 9.33 43.87
CA PRO A 329 23.91 9.94 42.69
C PRO A 329 24.95 10.12 41.58
N ILE A 330 24.70 9.45 40.46
CA ILE A 330 25.40 9.64 39.17
C ILE A 330 25.32 11.12 38.78
N ARG A 331 26.49 11.79 38.72
CA ARG A 331 26.63 13.16 38.25
C ARG A 331 26.29 13.25 36.75
N PRO A 332 25.62 14.32 36.30
CA PRO A 332 25.35 14.52 34.88
C PRO A 332 26.65 14.76 34.12
N ILE A 333 26.81 14.01 33.02
CA ILE A 333 27.90 14.14 32.05
C ILE A 333 27.78 15.50 31.36
N ASN A 334 28.81 16.33 31.53
CA ASN A 334 29.01 17.54 30.72
C ASN A 334 29.28 17.12 29.27
N ILE A 335 28.34 17.41 28.38
CA ILE A 335 28.56 17.35 26.94
C ILE A 335 29.10 18.72 26.52
N GLU A 336 30.42 18.81 26.36
CA GLU A 336 31.06 19.95 25.72
C GLU A 336 30.65 20.02 24.25
N TYR A 337 30.12 21.19 23.86
CA TYR A 337 29.85 21.56 22.49
C TYR A 337 31.19 21.70 21.73
N TYR A 338 31.43 20.80 20.77
CA TYR A 338 32.43 21.05 19.74
C TYR A 338 31.84 22.00 18.68
N GLU A 339 32.26 23.27 18.74
CA GLU A 339 32.12 24.22 17.64
C GLU A 339 33.02 23.75 16.49
N SER A 340 32.41 23.30 15.38
CA SER A 340 33.14 23.07 14.14
C SER A 340 33.37 24.40 13.44
N HIS A 341 34.65 24.77 13.34
CA HIS A 341 35.12 25.89 12.53
C HIS A 341 34.72 25.68 11.06
N TYR A 342 34.05 26.68 10.50
CA TYR A 342 33.85 26.85 9.06
C TYR A 342 35.20 27.07 8.40
N ASN A 343 35.60 26.17 7.51
CA ASN A 343 36.71 26.41 6.61
C ASN A 343 36.25 27.29 5.45
N GLU A 344 37.04 28.34 5.24
CA GLU A 344 36.88 29.38 4.25
C GLU A 344 36.94 28.86 2.81
N SER A 345 36.25 29.63 1.98
CA SER A 345 36.17 29.60 0.54
C SER A 345 37.50 29.46 -0.20
N LEU A 346 37.52 28.56 -1.20
CA LEU A 346 38.42 28.65 -2.35
C LEU A 346 37.57 28.90 -3.59
N TYR A 347 37.62 30.15 -4.06
CA TYR A 347 37.11 30.57 -5.36
C TYR A 347 37.89 29.84 -6.46
N VAL A 348 37.20 29.01 -7.25
CA VAL A 348 37.70 28.57 -8.55
C VAL A 348 37.00 29.43 -9.61
N GLN A 349 37.78 30.27 -10.28
CA GLN A 349 37.36 31.02 -11.46
C GLN A 349 37.00 30.02 -12.56
N HIS A 350 35.73 30.01 -12.97
CA HIS A 350 35.34 29.43 -14.25
C HIS A 350 35.41 30.53 -15.30
N GLU A 351 36.37 30.40 -16.22
CA GLU A 351 36.40 31.13 -17.49
C GLU A 351 35.13 30.79 -18.28
N SER A 352 34.30 31.80 -18.49
CA SER A 352 33.19 31.79 -19.44
C SER A 352 33.74 31.84 -20.86
N ILE A 353 33.64 30.71 -21.57
CA ILE A 353 33.77 30.66 -23.02
C ILE A 353 32.42 31.12 -23.60
N GLU A 354 32.41 32.31 -24.21
CA GLU A 354 31.33 32.80 -25.06
C GLU A 354 31.27 31.94 -26.33
N LEU A 355 30.16 31.24 -26.54
CA LEU A 355 29.81 30.66 -27.83
C LEU A 355 28.61 31.44 -28.37
N GLU A 356 28.84 32.14 -29.48
CA GLU A 356 27.79 32.76 -30.28
C GLU A 356 26.80 31.71 -30.79
N PRO A 357 25.48 31.96 -30.75
CA PRO A 357 24.51 31.09 -31.40
C PRO A 357 24.36 31.48 -32.87
N ASP A 358 24.73 30.58 -33.77
CA ASP A 358 24.36 30.65 -35.18
C ASP A 358 22.84 30.65 -35.33
N VAL A 359 22.34 31.73 -35.94
CA VAL A 359 20.95 31.91 -36.34
C VAL A 359 20.72 31.14 -37.64
N ILE A 360 20.07 29.98 -37.57
CA ILE A 360 19.50 29.31 -38.74
C ILE A 360 18.03 29.70 -38.84
N GLU A 361 17.76 30.61 -39.77
CA GLU A 361 16.42 31.02 -40.19
C GLU A 361 15.84 29.94 -41.13
N LEU A 362 14.96 29.09 -40.62
CA LEU A 362 14.19 28.14 -41.44
C LEU A 362 12.81 28.74 -41.77
N GLN A 363 12.60 29.01 -43.05
CA GLN A 363 11.29 29.37 -43.60
C GLN A 363 10.30 28.18 -43.51
N PRO A 364 9.01 28.43 -43.22
CA PRO A 364 7.99 27.39 -43.28
C PRO A 364 7.40 27.30 -44.68
N ASN A 365 7.64 26.17 -45.35
CA ASN A 365 6.84 25.71 -46.48
C ASN A 365 6.64 24.20 -46.33
N HIS A 366 5.46 23.77 -45.87
CA HIS A 366 4.61 22.85 -46.62
C HIS A 366 3.33 22.48 -45.86
N ASP A 367 2.24 22.48 -46.62
CA ASP A 367 0.91 22.02 -46.26
C ASP A 367 0.93 20.61 -45.67
N MET A 368 0.42 20.46 -44.45
CA MET A 368 0.10 19.17 -43.86
C MET A 368 -1.40 18.94 -43.95
N ASP A 369 -1.78 17.99 -44.78
CA ASP A 369 -3.15 17.53 -44.97
C ASP A 369 -3.70 16.90 -43.68
N THR A 370 -4.63 17.62 -43.06
CA THR A 370 -5.29 17.28 -41.79
C THR A 370 -6.31 16.14 -41.94
N GLN A 371 -6.53 15.62 -43.15
CA GLN A 371 -7.43 14.49 -43.38
C GLN A 371 -6.86 13.12 -42.99
N SER A 372 -5.54 13.02 -42.75
CA SER A 372 -4.88 11.73 -42.42
C SER A 372 -4.74 11.41 -40.93
N LEU A 373 -5.21 12.28 -40.02
CA LEU A 373 -5.06 12.07 -38.58
C LEU A 373 -6.12 11.13 -37.97
N PRO A 374 -5.74 10.18 -37.09
CA PRO A 374 -6.67 9.30 -36.37
C PRO A 374 -7.72 10.07 -35.57
N GLU A 375 -8.97 9.62 -35.61
CA GLU A 375 -10.15 10.28 -35.01
C GLU A 375 -9.99 10.65 -33.53
N ILE A 376 -9.18 9.90 -32.78
CA ILE A 376 -8.93 10.11 -31.36
C ILE A 376 -8.09 11.38 -31.07
N MET A 377 -7.35 11.89 -32.05
CA MET A 377 -6.52 13.10 -31.91
C MET A 377 -7.26 14.39 -32.30
N LYS A 378 -8.47 14.29 -32.85
CA LYS A 378 -9.32 15.45 -33.20
C LYS A 378 -10.08 16.03 -31.98
N LEU A 379 -9.98 15.38 -30.81
CA LEU A 379 -10.79 15.67 -29.62
C LEU A 379 -10.22 16.73 -28.66
N HIS A 380 -9.08 17.36 -28.97
CA HIS A 380 -8.43 18.32 -28.06
C HIS A 380 -8.34 19.77 -28.52
N PHE A 381 -9.03 20.15 -29.60
CA PHE A 381 -9.19 21.56 -29.96
C PHE A 381 -10.62 22.02 -29.67
N TYR A 382 -10.84 22.56 -28.47
CA TYR A 382 -12.01 23.41 -28.21
C TYR A 382 -11.55 24.87 -28.13
N HIS A 383 -11.92 25.61 -29.17
CA HIS A 383 -11.97 27.06 -29.24
C HIS A 383 -13.07 27.63 -28.32
N GLU A 384 -12.86 28.88 -27.90
CA GLU A 384 -13.79 29.72 -27.13
C GLU A 384 -15.17 29.89 -27.80
N PRO A 385 -16.25 30.06 -27.02
CA PRO A 385 -17.58 30.21 -27.58
C PRO A 385 -17.86 31.67 -27.96
N GLY A 386 -17.88 31.91 -29.27
CA GLY A 386 -18.37 33.16 -29.82
C GLY A 386 -18.80 33.00 -31.27
N GLN A 387 -19.91 32.31 -31.54
CA GLN A 387 -20.82 32.64 -32.64
C GLN A 387 -22.08 31.77 -32.62
N ARG A 388 -23.21 32.44 -32.89
CA ARG A 388 -24.57 31.89 -32.96
C ARG A 388 -24.73 31.11 -34.27
N TYR A 389 -25.26 29.90 -34.20
CA TYR A 389 -25.83 29.21 -35.36
C TYR A 389 -27.33 28.99 -35.17
N ILE A 390 -28.05 29.33 -36.24
CA ILE A 390 -29.50 29.30 -36.41
C ILE A 390 -29.91 27.85 -36.69
N HIS A 391 -30.91 27.33 -35.97
CA HIS A 391 -31.58 26.07 -36.30
C HIS A 391 -32.78 26.34 -37.22
N GLN A 392 -32.77 25.71 -38.39
CA GLN A 392 -33.96 25.51 -39.21
C GLN A 392 -34.55 24.13 -38.92
N HIS A 393 -35.86 24.11 -38.72
CA HIS A 393 -36.70 22.93 -38.60
C HIS A 393 -36.81 22.20 -39.95
N HIS A 394 -36.81 20.86 -39.90
CA HIS A 394 -37.53 20.06 -40.89
C HIS A 394 -38.21 18.88 -40.21
N ASP A 395 -39.54 18.88 -40.31
CA ASP A 395 -40.42 17.77 -40.01
C ASP A 395 -40.28 16.65 -41.06
N GLY A 396 -40.50 15.41 -40.63
CA GLY A 396 -40.57 14.25 -41.51
C GLY A 396 -41.12 13.03 -40.79
N GLN A 397 -42.41 12.77 -40.99
CA GLN A 397 -43.18 11.61 -40.53
C GLN A 397 -42.65 10.29 -41.15
N SER A 398 -42.72 9.17 -40.42
CA SER A 398 -43.30 7.92 -40.95
C SER A 398 -43.44 6.79 -39.91
N SER A 399 -44.67 6.30 -39.91
CA SER A 399 -45.33 5.10 -39.36
C SER A 399 -44.57 3.77 -39.15
N ASN A 400 -45.04 3.08 -38.10
CA ASN A 400 -45.41 1.65 -37.97
C ASN A 400 -44.36 0.55 -38.22
N GLN A 401 -44.12 -0.28 -37.19
CA GLN A 401 -44.67 -1.64 -37.11
C GLN A 401 -44.47 -2.25 -35.72
N GLN A 402 -45.58 -2.76 -35.17
CA GLN A 402 -45.64 -3.57 -33.95
C GLN A 402 -45.27 -5.02 -34.28
N MET A 403 -44.47 -5.66 -33.42
CA MET A 403 -44.43 -7.12 -33.33
C MET A 403 -44.39 -7.54 -31.86
N THR A 404 -45.54 -8.01 -31.39
CA THR A 404 -45.76 -8.78 -30.16
C THR A 404 -45.32 -10.22 -30.36
N VAL A 405 -44.51 -10.76 -29.45
CA VAL A 405 -44.33 -12.20 -29.27
C VAL A 405 -44.51 -12.55 -27.79
N HIS A 406 -45.54 -13.35 -27.52
CA HIS A 406 -45.76 -14.07 -26.27
C HIS A 406 -44.88 -15.31 -26.21
N VAL A 407 -44.20 -15.55 -25.07
CA VAL A 407 -43.77 -16.90 -24.66
C VAL A 407 -44.00 -17.08 -23.15
N ARG A 408 -44.41 -18.31 -22.83
CA ARG A 408 -45.08 -18.85 -21.64
C ARG A 408 -44.21 -18.99 -20.38
N ASN A 409 -44.94 -19.08 -19.26
CA ASN A 409 -44.60 -19.60 -17.91
C ASN A 409 -44.06 -21.05 -17.98
N GLU A 410 -43.12 -21.53 -17.15
CA GLU A 410 -43.17 -21.92 -15.71
C GLU A 410 -41.77 -22.54 -15.32
N PRO A 411 -41.50 -23.06 -14.09
CA PRO A 411 -41.86 -22.63 -12.74
C PRO A 411 -40.66 -22.56 -11.75
N ASN A 412 -40.90 -21.86 -10.64
CA ASN A 412 -40.32 -21.95 -9.28
C ASN A 412 -39.05 -22.79 -9.03
N GLN A 413 -37.94 -22.11 -8.73
CA GLN A 413 -36.92 -22.63 -7.82
C GLN A 413 -36.60 -21.63 -6.69
N VAL A 414 -36.36 -22.23 -5.53
CA VAL A 414 -36.35 -21.67 -4.18
C VAL A 414 -35.30 -20.56 -4.03
N ARG A 415 -35.78 -19.38 -3.63
CA ARG A 415 -35.01 -18.15 -3.51
C ARG A 415 -34.56 -17.96 -2.05
N ASN A 416 -33.38 -18.46 -1.70
CA ASN A 416 -32.70 -18.02 -0.47
C ASN A 416 -31.92 -16.73 -0.77
N SER A 417 -32.64 -15.60 -0.77
CA SER A 417 -32.04 -14.27 -0.86
C SER A 417 -31.76 -13.74 0.54
N TYR A 418 -30.50 -13.63 0.92
CA TYR A 418 -30.09 -12.57 1.84
C TYR A 418 -30.33 -11.25 1.12
N ARG A 419 -31.45 -10.57 1.45
CA ARG A 419 -31.71 -9.20 1.02
C ARG A 419 -30.62 -8.31 1.63
N LEU A 420 -29.66 -7.90 0.81
CA LEU A 420 -29.01 -6.61 1.03
C LEU A 420 -30.07 -5.53 0.88
N ASP A 421 -30.14 -4.66 1.86
CA ASP A 421 -31.13 -3.59 1.99
C ASP A 421 -31.21 -2.73 0.70
N PRO A 422 -32.41 -2.49 0.13
CA PRO A 422 -32.58 -1.71 -1.10
C PRO A 422 -32.36 -0.20 -0.94
N THR A 423 -31.89 0.27 0.22
CA THR A 423 -31.68 1.69 0.52
C THR A 423 -30.40 2.28 -0.11
N ILE A 424 -29.47 1.45 -0.60
CA ILE A 424 -28.18 1.93 -1.14
C ILE A 424 -28.31 2.47 -2.58
N THR A 425 -29.23 1.93 -3.38
CA THR A 425 -29.27 2.22 -4.84
C THR A 425 -29.89 3.58 -5.18
N THR A 426 -30.67 4.19 -4.28
CA THR A 426 -31.27 5.53 -4.48
C THR A 426 -30.39 6.68 -3.97
N LEU A 427 -29.35 6.40 -3.17
CA LEU A 427 -28.40 7.41 -2.67
C LEU A 427 -27.40 7.89 -3.74
N THR A 428 -27.05 7.05 -4.70
CA THR A 428 -26.00 7.34 -5.70
C THR A 428 -26.44 8.39 -6.72
N LYS A 429 -27.70 8.38 -7.17
CA LYS A 429 -28.22 9.39 -8.11
C LYS A 429 -28.42 10.78 -7.47
N LYS A 430 -28.74 10.86 -6.17
CA LYS A 430 -28.84 12.14 -5.44
C LYS A 430 -27.48 12.76 -5.13
N GLN A 431 -26.42 11.96 -4.93
CA GLN A 431 -25.07 12.47 -4.63
C GLN A 431 -24.38 13.16 -5.82
N ILE A 432 -24.56 12.68 -7.05
CA ILE A 432 -23.91 13.25 -8.24
C ILE A 432 -24.37 14.70 -8.50
N ARG A 433 -25.66 14.99 -8.28
CA ARG A 433 -26.21 16.35 -8.44
C ARG A 433 -25.61 17.33 -7.43
N ASN A 434 -25.32 16.87 -6.20
CA ASN A 434 -24.68 17.69 -5.16
C ASN A 434 -23.18 17.88 -5.38
N GLN A 435 -22.48 16.99 -6.09
CA GLN A 435 -21.05 17.15 -6.34
C GLN A 435 -20.73 18.29 -7.30
N LYS A 436 -21.51 18.49 -8.37
CA LYS A 436 -21.33 19.64 -9.29
C LYS A 436 -21.58 20.97 -8.59
N THR A 437 -22.66 21.08 -7.82
CA THR A 437 -22.98 22.28 -7.05
C THR A 437 -21.91 22.53 -5.97
N ASN A 438 -21.44 21.49 -5.28
CA ASN A 438 -20.33 21.60 -4.33
C ASN A 438 -19.01 21.98 -4.98
N ARG A 439 -18.69 21.50 -6.20
CA ARG A 439 -17.51 21.94 -6.95
C ARG A 439 -17.62 23.40 -7.34
N ARG A 440 -18.78 23.86 -7.82
CA ARG A 440 -19.02 25.28 -8.15
C ARG A 440 -18.96 26.17 -6.90
N HIS A 441 -19.54 25.74 -5.78
CA HIS A 441 -19.43 26.46 -4.51
C HIS A 441 -18.01 26.47 -3.96
N ARG A 442 -17.24 25.38 -4.11
CA ARG A 442 -15.82 25.33 -3.75
C ARG A 442 -14.99 26.25 -4.64
N ALA A 443 -15.15 26.17 -5.96
CA ALA A 443 -14.46 27.04 -6.91
C ALA A 443 -14.75 28.53 -6.63
N ASN A 444 -16.01 28.88 -6.36
CA ASN A 444 -16.38 30.24 -5.96
C ASN A 444 -15.84 30.62 -4.57
N ARG A 445 -15.72 29.68 -3.62
CA ARG A 445 -15.09 29.91 -2.30
C ARG A 445 -13.58 30.15 -2.37
N TYR A 446 -12.92 29.64 -3.41
CA TYR A 446 -11.47 29.78 -3.63
C TYR A 446 -11.13 30.82 -4.70
N ARG A 447 -12.12 31.57 -5.18
CA ARG A 447 -11.92 32.58 -6.24
C ARG A 447 -10.93 33.67 -5.81
N PHE A 448 -10.96 34.04 -4.54
CA PHE A 448 -10.09 35.05 -3.96
C PHE A 448 -9.26 34.38 -2.86
N LYS A 449 -7.98 34.15 -3.12
CA LYS A 449 -7.07 33.49 -2.16
C LYS A 449 -5.73 34.21 -2.07
N VAL A 450 -5.17 34.26 -0.86
CA VAL A 450 -3.80 34.70 -0.59
C VAL A 450 -2.98 33.47 -0.24
N ILE A 451 -1.84 33.30 -0.92
CA ILE A 451 -0.90 32.21 -0.68
C ILE A 451 0.38 32.76 -0.05
N ARG A 452 0.86 32.13 1.03
CA ARG A 452 2.09 32.51 1.73
C ARG A 452 2.87 31.28 2.20
N THR A 453 4.19 31.41 2.27
CA THR A 453 5.03 30.42 2.95
C THR A 453 4.90 30.57 4.46
N VAL A 454 4.82 29.45 5.18
CA VAL A 454 4.63 29.40 6.63
C VAL A 454 5.69 28.54 7.28
N TYR A 455 6.23 29.04 8.38
CA TYR A 455 7.15 28.29 9.22
C TYR A 455 6.46 27.08 9.86
N HIS A 456 7.09 25.91 9.76
CA HIS A 456 6.49 24.60 10.05
C HIS A 456 5.95 24.43 11.48
N LEU A 457 6.37 25.25 12.44
CA LEU A 457 5.86 25.21 13.82
C LEU A 457 4.52 25.95 14.02
N PHE A 458 4.03 26.70 13.03
CA PHE A 458 2.69 27.28 13.10
C PHE A 458 1.62 26.22 12.82
N SER A 459 0.74 26.01 13.80
CA SER A 459 -0.50 25.24 13.62
C SER A 459 -1.61 26.08 12.98
N ILE A 460 -2.54 25.42 12.29
CA ILE A 460 -3.72 26.09 11.68
C ILE A 460 -4.52 26.89 12.71
N THR A 461 -4.64 26.40 13.95
CA THR A 461 -5.34 27.07 15.04
C THR A 461 -4.67 28.40 15.42
N GLN A 462 -3.34 28.42 15.51
CA GLN A 462 -2.58 29.64 15.80
C GLN A 462 -2.72 30.65 14.66
N ILE A 463 -2.62 30.19 13.41
CA ILE A 463 -2.80 31.04 12.23
C ILE A 463 -4.19 31.69 12.23
N LYS A 464 -5.26 30.92 12.47
CA LYS A 464 -6.63 31.46 12.57
C LYS A 464 -6.77 32.49 13.69
N ARG A 465 -6.13 32.28 14.85
CA ARG A 465 -6.14 33.25 15.96
C ARG A 465 -5.45 34.56 15.56
N ILE A 466 -4.30 34.49 14.90
CA ILE A 466 -3.56 35.65 14.40
C ILE A 466 -4.38 36.41 13.35
N LEU A 467 -4.98 35.72 12.38
CA LEU A 467 -5.83 36.37 11.38
C LEU A 467 -7.02 37.08 12.04
N LYS A 468 -7.65 36.43 13.03
CA LYS A 468 -8.75 37.04 13.80
C LYS A 468 -8.29 38.28 14.59
N SER A 469 -7.10 38.26 15.21
CA SER A 469 -6.59 39.43 15.95
C SER A 469 -6.25 40.60 15.03
N MET A 470 -5.98 40.35 13.75
CA MET A 470 -5.79 41.37 12.72
C MET A 470 -7.10 41.83 12.06
N ASN A 471 -8.25 41.38 12.58
CA ASN A 471 -9.57 41.63 12.02
C ASN A 471 -9.74 41.11 10.57
N ILE A 472 -9.02 40.04 10.22
CA ILE A 472 -9.11 39.38 8.91
C ILE A 472 -10.10 38.21 9.02
N TYR A 473 -11.24 38.34 8.34
CA TYR A 473 -12.27 37.31 8.26
C TYR A 473 -12.01 36.36 7.07
N SER A 474 -11.40 35.21 7.34
CA SER A 474 -11.15 34.18 6.32
C SER A 474 -12.34 33.22 6.15
N LEU A 475 -12.72 32.90 4.91
CA LEU A 475 -13.71 31.86 4.60
C LEU A 475 -13.15 30.45 4.79
N ASN A 476 -11.88 30.27 4.44
CA ASN A 476 -11.16 29.02 4.66
C ASN A 476 -9.68 29.31 4.90
N VAL A 477 -9.04 28.48 5.73
CA VAL A 477 -7.60 28.52 5.98
C VAL A 477 -7.11 27.09 5.85
N ASN A 478 -6.30 26.83 4.84
CA ASN A 478 -5.74 25.52 4.59
C ASN A 478 -4.21 25.60 4.53
N MET A 479 -3.54 24.61 5.08
CA MET A 479 -2.08 24.55 5.10
C MET A 479 -1.65 23.20 4.54
N ILE A 480 -0.87 23.22 3.46
CA ILE A 480 -0.31 22.03 2.83
C ILE A 480 1.21 22.18 2.87
N ARG A 481 1.87 21.36 3.70
CA ARG A 481 3.31 21.48 4.00
C ARG A 481 3.64 22.86 4.56
N HIS A 482 4.43 23.66 3.84
CA HIS A 482 4.84 25.01 4.22
C HIS A 482 4.09 26.10 3.46
N GLU A 483 3.01 25.75 2.75
CA GLU A 483 2.20 26.70 2.00
C GLU A 483 0.83 26.88 2.69
N LEU A 484 0.53 28.13 3.05
CA LEU A 484 -0.74 28.55 3.61
C LEU A 484 -1.58 29.21 2.54
N SER A 485 -2.80 28.70 2.35
CA SER A 485 -3.83 29.29 1.48
C SER A 485 -4.96 29.84 2.34
N ILE A 486 -5.20 31.15 2.25
CA ILE A 486 -6.27 31.88 2.94
C ILE A 486 -7.33 32.27 1.91
N GLY A 487 -8.52 31.70 2.00
CA GLY A 487 -9.66 32.07 1.15
C GLY A 487 -10.43 33.26 1.70
N LEU A 488 -10.70 34.26 0.87
CA LEU A 488 -11.31 35.55 1.22
C LEU A 488 -12.60 35.80 0.41
N LYS A 489 -13.40 36.78 0.85
CA LYS A 489 -14.74 37.04 0.30
C LYS A 489 -14.71 37.73 -1.07
N ASP A 490 -13.80 38.69 -1.24
CA ASP A 490 -13.70 39.55 -2.42
C ASP A 490 -12.25 40.04 -2.62
N GLN A 491 -11.97 40.61 -3.79
CA GLN A 491 -10.63 41.08 -4.17
C GLN A 491 -10.14 42.25 -3.32
N ALA A 492 -11.02 43.18 -2.92
CA ALA A 492 -10.62 44.30 -2.06
C ALA A 492 -10.06 43.79 -0.71
N THR A 493 -10.67 42.73 -0.16
CA THR A 493 -10.17 42.06 1.04
C THR A 493 -8.83 41.35 0.77
N VAL A 494 -8.61 40.79 -0.42
CA VAL A 494 -7.31 40.21 -0.81
C VAL A 494 -6.23 41.27 -0.72
N ASP A 495 -6.43 42.42 -1.38
CA ASP A 495 -5.43 43.49 -1.43
C ASP A 495 -5.12 44.03 -0.03
N GLN A 496 -6.16 44.20 0.81
CA GLN A 496 -6.01 44.58 2.21
C GLN A 496 -5.22 43.54 3.01
N VAL A 497 -5.52 42.25 2.84
CA VAL A 497 -4.83 41.16 3.54
C VAL A 497 -3.39 41.04 3.07
N GLU A 498 -3.09 41.26 1.79
CA GLU A 498 -1.71 41.26 1.28
C GLU A 498 -0.89 42.41 1.87
N GLN A 499 -1.48 43.60 2.03
CA GLN A 499 -0.82 44.74 2.68
C GLN A 499 -0.60 44.51 4.18
N LEU A 500 -1.55 43.88 4.87
CA LEU A 500 -1.48 43.58 6.30
C LEU A 500 -0.52 42.41 6.61
N LEU A 501 -0.55 41.37 5.78
CA LEU A 501 0.34 40.21 5.85
C LEU A 501 1.65 40.47 5.08
N ARG A 502 2.36 41.52 5.47
CA ARG A 502 3.73 41.82 4.97
C ARG A 502 4.62 40.55 5.06
N ASP A 503 5.70 40.49 4.27
CA ASP A 503 6.64 39.35 4.15
C ASP A 503 7.21 38.79 5.46
N ARG A 504 6.99 39.48 6.58
CA ARG A 504 7.44 39.07 7.92
C ARG A 504 6.44 38.20 8.67
N MET A 505 5.20 38.05 8.19
CA MET A 505 4.16 37.26 8.87
C MET A 505 4.33 35.76 8.62
N PHE A 506 4.01 34.96 9.64
CA PHE A 506 4.18 33.49 9.68
C PHE A 506 5.60 32.96 9.40
N THR A 507 6.61 33.81 9.53
CA THR A 507 8.03 33.44 9.45
C THR A 507 8.55 32.86 10.77
N LYS A 508 9.74 32.25 10.73
CA LYS A 508 10.45 31.80 11.96
C LYS A 508 10.61 32.94 12.97
N GLN A 509 10.96 34.14 12.51
CA GLN A 509 11.10 35.32 13.34
C GLN A 509 9.76 35.75 13.96
N HIS A 510 8.66 35.65 13.22
CA HIS A 510 7.33 35.93 13.77
C HIS A 510 6.94 34.91 14.86
N TYR A 511 7.22 33.63 14.63
CA TYR A 511 6.94 32.58 15.61
C TYR A 511 7.67 32.86 16.94
N HIS A 512 8.98 33.09 16.90
CA HIS A 512 9.75 33.38 18.10
C HIS A 512 9.36 34.68 18.80
N ARG A 513 8.77 35.66 18.11
CA ARG A 513 8.25 36.88 18.77
C ARG A 513 6.95 36.63 19.53
N LEU A 514 6.14 35.65 19.12
CA LEU A 514 4.87 35.32 19.78
C LEU A 514 5.01 34.35 20.95
N TYR A 515 6.10 33.56 20.97
CA TYR A 515 6.33 32.48 21.94
C TYR A 515 7.63 32.66 22.75
N LYS A 516 8.14 33.89 22.78
CA LYS A 516 9.00 34.40 23.87
C LYS A 516 8.10 35.01 24.91
#